data_AF-A0A3D2UAL4-F1
#
_entry.id   AF-A0A3D2UAL4-F1
#
_cell.length_a   1.000
_cell.length_b   1.000
_cell.length_c   1.000
_cell.angle_alpha   90.00
_cell.angle_beta   90.00
_cell.angle_gamma   90.00
#
_symmetry.space_group_name_H-M   'P 1'
#
loop_
_entity.id
_entity.type
_entity.pdbx_description
1 polymer ?
#
loop_
_entity_poly.entity_id
_entity_poly.type
_entity_poly.pdbx_seq_one_letter_code
_entity_poly.pdbx_strand_id
1 'polypeptide(L)'
;LTKTTPLKDVLTTLINGHLDELANNRLPHIQKKTGYSIEMIQAASEVLLHLDPFPGRRFESEVIRPVTADLSVELDEHGRWVVEHESETQPRLRLSRHYQELLRKGSGADKQTRDYLKKKVESAKWLMDAIEQRARTVRQVAQVIVDRQSAFLVDGPEAIVPLKMQQVADVVGVHVTTVSRAVDGKWIQTPRGLFALRSFFGGGTTTSGGDDVAWEIIRLKMKDIIDNEDKSRPLSDDALVDALSAQGFQLARRTVTKYRQRLDIPSSRQRREY
;
A
#
# COMPACT_ATOMS: atom_id res chain seq x y z
N LEU A 1 -3.66 -7.41 38.54
CA LEU A 1 -5.10 -7.14 38.78
C LEU A 1 -5.27 -6.53 40.16
N THR A 2 -5.92 -5.37 40.26
CA THR A 2 -6.17 -4.71 41.55
C THR A 2 -7.34 -5.39 42.28
N LYS A 3 -7.50 -5.14 43.59
CA LYS A 3 -8.64 -5.67 44.36
C LYS A 3 -10.01 -5.11 43.89
N THR A 4 -9.99 -4.04 43.09
CA THR A 4 -11.16 -3.36 42.55
C THR A 4 -11.57 -3.83 41.15
N THR A 5 -10.83 -4.76 40.53
CA THR A 5 -11.16 -5.24 39.19
C THR A 5 -12.42 -6.13 39.23
N PRO A 6 -13.47 -5.82 38.46
CA PRO A 6 -14.67 -6.66 38.40
C PRO A 6 -14.33 -8.05 37.83
N LEU A 7 -15.04 -9.08 38.31
CA LEU A 7 -14.87 -10.48 37.85
C LEU A 7 -13.44 -11.02 37.95
N LYS A 8 -12.66 -10.55 38.93
CA LYS A 8 -11.23 -10.86 39.11
C LYS A 8 -10.90 -12.37 39.04
N ASP A 9 -11.70 -13.20 39.68
CA ASP A 9 -11.42 -14.64 39.77
C ASP A 9 -11.61 -15.31 38.39
N VAL A 10 -12.71 -14.99 37.71
CA VAL A 10 -12.98 -15.42 36.32
C VAL A 10 -11.85 -14.92 35.39
N LEU A 11 -11.48 -13.65 35.50
CA LEU A 11 -10.43 -13.03 34.69
C LEU A 11 -9.06 -13.70 34.91
N THR A 12 -8.73 -14.04 36.16
CA THR A 12 -7.48 -14.75 36.51
C THR A 12 -7.47 -16.15 35.90
N THR A 13 -8.58 -16.88 35.96
CA THR A 13 -8.72 -18.19 35.31
C THR A 13 -8.55 -18.08 33.79
N LEU A 14 -9.17 -17.07 33.16
CA LEU A 14 -9.06 -16.86 31.72
C LEU A 14 -7.62 -16.54 31.29
N ILE A 15 -6.93 -15.65 32.01
CA ILE A 15 -5.55 -15.25 31.72
C ILE A 15 -4.58 -16.44 31.89
N ASN A 16 -4.75 -17.25 32.93
CA ASN A 16 -3.78 -18.31 33.24
C ASN A 16 -3.88 -19.55 32.34
N GLY A 17 -5.02 -19.80 31.70
CA GLY A 17 -5.22 -21.08 30.99
C GLY A 17 -6.10 -21.06 29.75
N HIS A 18 -6.77 -19.95 29.44
CA HIS A 18 -7.77 -19.91 28.36
C HIS A 18 -7.60 -18.76 27.36
N LEU A 19 -6.48 -18.03 27.38
CA LEU A 19 -6.23 -16.92 26.45
C LEU A 19 -6.29 -17.35 24.97
N ASP A 20 -5.69 -18.48 24.61
CA ASP A 20 -5.74 -18.99 23.23
C ASP A 20 -7.16 -19.37 22.80
N GLU A 21 -7.95 -19.91 23.73
CA GLU A 21 -9.33 -20.30 23.49
C GLU A 21 -10.23 -19.06 23.33
N LEU A 22 -9.95 -18.01 24.10
CA LEU A 22 -10.60 -16.71 24.01
C LEU A 22 -10.26 -16.02 22.68
N ALA A 23 -8.98 -15.98 22.29
CA ALA A 23 -8.51 -15.43 21.01
C ALA A 23 -9.12 -16.14 19.79
N ASN A 24 -9.43 -17.42 19.92
CA ASN A 24 -10.10 -18.21 18.89
C ASN A 24 -11.63 -18.20 18.99
N ASN A 25 -12.21 -17.38 19.86
CA ASN A 25 -13.64 -17.28 20.15
C ASN A 25 -14.32 -18.64 20.43
N ARG A 26 -13.65 -19.47 21.26
CA ARG A 26 -14.12 -20.81 21.64
C ARG A 26 -14.86 -20.78 22.99
N LEU A 27 -15.77 -19.84 23.18
CA LEU A 27 -16.50 -19.65 24.45
C LEU A 27 -17.17 -20.92 24.99
N PRO A 28 -17.83 -21.77 24.16
CA PRO A 28 -18.45 -23.00 24.65
C PRO A 28 -17.45 -24.02 25.22
N HIS A 29 -16.19 -23.98 24.77
CA HIS A 29 -15.14 -24.87 25.28
C HIS A 29 -14.59 -24.37 26.61
N ILE A 30 -14.46 -23.06 26.77
CA ILE A 30 -14.12 -22.41 28.05
C ILE A 30 -15.21 -22.70 29.08
N GLN A 31 -16.50 -22.54 28.71
CA GLN A 31 -17.63 -22.88 29.57
C GLN A 31 -17.55 -24.34 30.07
N LYS A 32 -17.27 -25.30 29.19
CA LYS A 32 -17.15 -26.72 29.58
C LYS A 32 -16.00 -26.99 30.54
N LYS A 33 -14.88 -26.29 30.41
CA LYS A 33 -13.69 -26.49 31.26
C LYS A 33 -13.78 -25.75 32.59
N THR A 34 -14.37 -24.57 32.60
CA THR A 34 -14.38 -23.67 33.76
C THR A 34 -15.69 -23.71 34.55
N GLY A 35 -16.79 -24.17 33.93
CA GLY A 35 -18.13 -24.17 34.52
C GLY A 35 -18.82 -22.80 34.52
N TYR A 36 -18.15 -21.73 34.09
CA TYR A 36 -18.75 -20.40 34.01
C TYR A 36 -19.73 -20.28 32.84
N SER A 37 -20.84 -19.56 33.03
CA SER A 37 -21.77 -19.21 31.96
C SER A 37 -21.08 -18.36 30.88
N ILE A 38 -21.57 -18.46 29.64
CA ILE A 38 -21.07 -17.68 28.50
C ILE A 38 -21.12 -16.17 28.79
N GLU A 39 -22.19 -15.67 29.41
CA GLU A 39 -22.36 -14.26 29.79
C GLU A 39 -21.24 -13.77 30.72
N MET A 40 -20.91 -14.55 31.77
CA MET A 40 -19.79 -14.23 32.68
C MET A 40 -18.43 -14.23 31.97
N ILE A 41 -18.23 -15.13 31.01
CA ILE A 41 -16.98 -15.18 30.22
C ILE A 41 -16.88 -13.96 29.30
N GLN A 42 -17.99 -13.54 28.67
CA GLN A 42 -18.06 -12.33 27.84
C GLN A 42 -17.79 -11.08 28.69
N ALA A 43 -18.47 -10.93 29.82
CA ALA A 43 -18.26 -9.79 30.73
C ALA A 43 -16.81 -9.71 31.23
N ALA A 44 -16.18 -10.84 31.55
CA ALA A 44 -14.76 -10.86 31.92
C ALA A 44 -13.83 -10.53 30.72
N SER A 45 -14.19 -10.96 29.51
CA SER A 45 -13.46 -10.62 28.28
C SER A 45 -13.52 -9.13 27.96
N GLU A 46 -14.66 -8.48 28.19
CA GLU A 46 -14.79 -7.03 28.04
C GLU A 46 -13.85 -6.29 28.99
N VAL A 47 -13.76 -6.73 30.25
CA VAL A 47 -12.81 -6.16 31.22
C VAL A 47 -11.36 -6.38 30.78
N LEU A 48 -11.04 -7.55 30.20
CA LEU A 48 -9.71 -7.85 29.67
C LEU A 48 -9.32 -6.88 28.54
N LEU A 49 -10.26 -6.54 27.64
CA LEU A 49 -10.03 -5.63 26.52
C LEU A 49 -9.70 -4.19 26.96
N HIS A 50 -10.07 -3.80 28.19
CA HIS A 50 -9.73 -2.50 28.75
C HIS A 50 -8.32 -2.45 29.36
N LEU A 51 -7.64 -3.59 29.49
CA LEU A 51 -6.26 -3.64 29.99
C LEU A 51 -5.28 -3.27 28.86
N ASP A 52 -4.37 -2.34 29.13
CA ASP A 52 -3.30 -1.98 28.20
C ASP A 52 -2.11 -2.93 28.37
N PRO A 53 -1.79 -3.79 27.38
CA PRO A 53 -0.64 -4.69 27.46
C PRO A 53 0.70 -3.96 27.35
N PHE A 54 0.72 -2.72 26.84
CA PHE A 54 1.94 -1.94 26.60
C PHE A 54 1.81 -0.49 27.09
N PRO A 55 1.62 -0.26 28.40
CA PRO A 55 1.38 1.08 28.96
C PRO A 55 2.54 2.06 28.69
N GLY A 56 3.75 1.55 28.45
CA GLY A 56 4.94 2.33 28.12
C GLY A 56 4.92 3.01 26.74
N ARG A 57 4.13 2.53 25.78
CA ARG A 57 4.08 3.11 24.41
C ARG A 57 3.68 4.58 24.39
N ARG A 58 2.87 5.02 25.36
CA ARG A 58 2.41 6.41 25.46
C ARG A 58 3.53 7.40 25.77
N PHE A 59 4.67 6.90 26.25
CA PHE A 59 5.86 7.70 26.58
C PHE A 59 6.93 7.61 25.49
N GLU A 60 6.69 6.83 24.44
CA GLU A 60 7.57 6.73 23.28
C GLU A 60 7.22 7.83 22.29
N SER A 61 8.19 8.72 22.02
CA SER A 61 8.08 9.69 20.93
C SER A 61 8.59 9.02 19.66
N GLU A 62 7.68 8.40 18.89
CA GLU A 62 8.03 7.90 17.57
C GLU A 62 8.24 9.07 16.61
N VAL A 63 9.44 9.19 16.06
CA VAL A 63 9.73 10.19 15.03
C VAL A 63 9.14 9.69 13.72
N ILE A 64 7.90 10.11 13.43
CA ILE A 64 7.24 9.83 12.16
C ILE A 64 8.04 10.52 11.06
N ARG A 65 8.60 9.74 10.13
CA ARG A 65 9.25 10.28 8.93
C ARG A 65 8.18 10.51 7.87
N PRO A 66 7.82 11.78 7.56
CA PRO A 66 6.83 12.04 6.53
C PRO A 66 7.39 11.57 5.18
N VAL A 67 6.52 10.91 4.41
CA VAL A 67 6.83 10.56 3.02
C VAL A 67 6.58 11.81 2.18
N THR A 68 7.61 12.28 1.48
CA THR A 68 7.50 13.38 0.52
C THR A 68 7.20 12.84 -0.87
N ALA A 69 6.32 13.52 -1.61
CA ALA A 69 6.05 13.18 -2.99
C ALA A 69 7.25 13.48 -3.89
N ASP A 70 7.54 12.59 -4.83
CA ASP A 70 8.49 12.86 -5.93
C ASP A 70 7.80 13.55 -7.11
N LEU A 71 6.50 13.31 -7.26
CA LEU A 71 5.68 13.72 -8.38
C LEU A 71 4.36 14.29 -7.87
N SER A 72 3.76 15.22 -8.61
CA SER A 72 2.41 15.72 -8.39
C SER A 72 1.55 15.53 -9.63
N VAL A 73 0.23 15.45 -9.43
CA VAL A 73 -0.76 15.36 -10.50
C VAL A 73 -1.69 16.55 -10.40
N GLU A 74 -1.80 17.30 -11.49
CA GLU A 74 -2.71 18.44 -11.62
C GLU A 74 -3.55 18.32 -12.88
N LEU A 75 -4.68 19.03 -12.93
CA LEU A 75 -5.48 19.16 -14.15
C LEU A 75 -4.96 20.35 -14.95
N ASP A 76 -4.71 20.14 -16.24
CA ASP A 76 -4.45 21.25 -17.16
C ASP A 76 -5.73 22.05 -17.45
N GLU A 77 -5.57 23.19 -18.13
CA GLU A 77 -6.68 24.06 -18.57
C GLU A 77 -7.70 23.37 -19.47
N HIS A 78 -7.37 22.19 -20.01
CA HIS A 78 -8.21 21.37 -20.87
C HIS A 78 -8.82 20.16 -20.16
N GLY A 79 -8.66 20.05 -18.83
CA GLY A 79 -9.20 18.97 -18.02
C GLY A 79 -8.46 17.63 -18.15
N ARG A 80 -7.21 17.64 -18.62
CA ARG A 80 -6.35 16.45 -18.69
C ARG A 80 -5.41 16.40 -17.50
N TRP A 81 -5.19 15.22 -16.96
CA TRP A 81 -4.21 15.00 -15.90
C TRP A 81 -2.80 15.16 -16.43
N VAL A 82 -2.00 16.00 -15.78
CA VAL A 82 -0.58 16.20 -16.08
C VAL A 82 0.24 15.88 -14.86
N VAL A 83 1.27 15.05 -15.06
CA VAL A 83 2.25 14.73 -14.03
C VAL A 83 3.39 15.73 -14.07
N GLU A 84 3.67 16.35 -12.94
CA GLU A 84 4.82 17.23 -12.74
C GLU A 84 5.81 16.63 -11.74
N HIS A 85 7.07 17.04 -11.84
CA HIS A 85 8.10 16.67 -10.86
C HIS A 85 8.11 17.71 -9.75
N GLU A 86 8.12 17.26 -8.50
CA GLU A 86 8.29 18.17 -7.39
C GLU A 86 9.75 18.65 -7.35
N SER A 87 9.95 19.94 -7.62
CA SER A 87 11.25 20.51 -7.96
C SER A 87 12.28 20.46 -6.82
N GLU A 88 11.84 20.29 -5.57
CA GLU A 88 12.71 20.14 -4.41
C GLU A 88 13.47 18.80 -4.37
N THR A 89 12.99 17.77 -5.07
CA THR A 89 13.56 16.42 -4.96
C THR A 89 14.80 16.18 -5.81
N GLN A 90 15.08 17.05 -6.79
CA GLN A 90 16.20 16.88 -7.73
C GLN A 90 17.21 18.04 -7.67
N PRO A 91 18.49 17.79 -7.33
CA PRO A 91 19.48 18.84 -7.26
C PRO A 91 19.78 19.40 -8.66
N ARG A 92 19.79 20.73 -8.79
CA ARG A 92 20.19 21.41 -10.02
C ARG A 92 21.70 21.30 -10.22
N LEU A 93 22.13 20.32 -11.01
CA LEU A 93 23.53 20.13 -11.34
C LEU A 93 23.97 21.15 -12.40
N ARG A 94 25.15 21.74 -12.19
CA ARG A 94 25.78 22.66 -13.15
C ARG A 94 27.26 22.36 -13.22
N LEU A 95 27.83 22.46 -14.42
CA LEU A 95 29.27 22.41 -14.61
C LEU A 95 29.90 23.71 -14.11
N SER A 96 31.01 23.60 -13.39
CA SER A 96 31.76 24.77 -12.93
C SER A 96 32.32 25.55 -14.13
N ARG A 97 32.00 26.85 -14.18
CA ARG A 97 32.46 27.77 -15.24
C ARG A 97 33.98 27.85 -15.32
N HIS A 98 34.67 27.76 -14.17
CA HIS A 98 36.12 27.83 -14.09
C HIS A 98 36.82 26.76 -14.97
N TYR A 99 36.38 25.51 -14.87
CA TYR A 99 36.96 24.42 -15.68
C TYR A 99 36.57 24.50 -17.16
N GLN A 100 35.38 25.03 -17.46
CA GLN A 100 34.96 25.28 -18.84
C GLN A 100 35.83 26.37 -19.50
N GLU A 101 36.18 27.42 -18.75
CA GLU A 101 37.06 28.48 -19.23
C GLU A 101 38.50 28.02 -19.42
N LEU A 102 39.04 27.20 -18.49
CA LEU A 102 40.38 26.59 -18.63
C LEU A 102 40.49 25.72 -19.90
N LEU A 103 39.42 25.00 -20.25
CA LEU A 103 39.33 24.25 -21.51
C LEU A 103 39.28 25.18 -22.73
N ARG A 104 38.50 26.27 -22.70
CA ARG A 104 38.36 27.23 -23.82
C ARG A 104 39.61 28.08 -24.06
N LYS A 105 40.23 28.62 -23.00
CA LYS A 105 41.26 29.67 -23.10
C LYS A 105 42.65 29.18 -23.50
N GLY A 106 42.86 27.88 -23.74
CA GLY A 106 44.16 27.36 -24.18
C GLY A 106 45.32 27.63 -23.20
N SER A 107 45.01 28.10 -22.00
CA SER A 107 45.93 28.86 -21.16
C SER A 107 46.89 27.94 -20.42
N GLY A 108 48.13 27.83 -20.91
CA GLY A 108 49.34 27.37 -20.20
C GLY A 108 49.36 25.94 -19.67
N ALA A 109 48.25 25.21 -19.71
CA ALA A 109 48.14 23.86 -19.17
C ALA A 109 48.70 22.84 -20.15
N ASP A 110 49.52 21.93 -19.62
CA ASP A 110 50.12 20.82 -20.36
C ASP A 110 49.04 19.98 -21.06
N LYS A 111 49.39 19.37 -22.20
CA LYS A 111 48.46 18.59 -23.05
C LYS A 111 47.77 17.50 -22.23
N GLN A 112 48.51 16.87 -21.33
CA GLN A 112 48.00 15.83 -20.42
C GLN A 112 46.91 16.37 -19.48
N THR A 113 47.08 17.59 -18.94
CA THR A 113 46.08 18.24 -18.07
C THR A 113 44.82 18.61 -18.85
N ARG A 114 44.96 19.07 -20.10
CA ARG A 114 43.80 19.40 -20.96
C ARG A 114 42.98 18.16 -21.31
N ASP A 115 43.64 17.06 -21.68
CA ASP A 115 42.95 15.80 -22.01
C ASP A 115 42.25 15.21 -20.77
N TYR A 116 42.87 15.31 -19.60
CA TYR A 116 42.24 14.92 -18.33
C TYR A 116 40.99 15.74 -18.04
N LEU A 117 41.07 17.07 -18.14
CA LEU A 117 39.93 17.97 -17.91
C LEU A 117 38.81 17.71 -18.91
N LYS A 118 39.13 17.49 -20.19
CA LYS A 118 38.15 17.14 -21.22
C LYS A 118 37.39 15.87 -20.86
N LYS A 119 38.10 14.80 -20.49
CA LYS A 119 37.49 13.52 -20.08
C LYS A 119 36.58 13.68 -18.86
N LYS A 120 36.97 14.50 -17.87
CA LYS A 120 36.14 14.78 -16.68
C LYS A 120 34.89 15.59 -17.02
N VAL A 121 34.99 16.57 -17.90
CA VAL A 121 33.83 17.35 -18.36
C VAL A 121 32.87 16.48 -19.16
N GLU A 122 33.36 15.62 -20.05
CA GLU A 122 32.53 14.66 -20.79
C GLU A 122 31.83 13.69 -19.84
N SER A 123 32.55 13.16 -18.85
CA SER A 123 31.98 12.28 -17.83
C SER A 123 30.89 12.98 -17.00
N ALA A 124 31.10 14.25 -16.64
CA ALA A 124 30.14 15.05 -15.90
C ALA A 124 28.90 15.38 -16.75
N LYS A 125 29.06 15.70 -18.04
CA LYS A 125 27.93 15.89 -18.97
C LYS A 125 27.11 14.61 -19.11
N TRP A 126 27.77 13.49 -19.35
CA TRP A 126 27.11 12.19 -19.42
C TRP A 126 26.29 11.88 -18.16
N LEU A 127 26.83 12.18 -16.97
CA LEU A 127 26.11 11.99 -15.71
C LEU A 127 24.87 12.90 -15.62
N MET A 128 24.99 14.17 -16.02
CA MET A 128 23.86 15.10 -16.06
C MET A 128 22.77 14.61 -17.02
N ASP A 129 23.15 14.21 -18.22
CA ASP A 129 22.23 13.69 -19.24
C ASP A 129 21.54 12.40 -18.75
N ALA A 130 22.28 11.51 -18.08
CA ALA A 130 21.72 10.28 -17.50
C ALA A 130 20.70 10.57 -16.38
N ILE A 131 20.95 11.59 -15.55
CA ILE A 131 20.04 12.02 -14.49
C ILE A 131 18.76 12.63 -15.08
N GLU A 132 18.89 13.47 -16.10
CA GLU A 132 17.75 14.05 -16.82
C GLU A 132 16.93 12.96 -17.53
N GLN A 133 17.60 12.01 -18.19
CA GLN A 133 16.92 10.89 -18.84
C GLN A 133 16.17 10.01 -17.83
N ARG A 134 16.73 9.80 -16.63
CA ARG A 134 16.04 9.08 -15.55
C ARG A 134 14.78 9.83 -15.11
N ALA A 135 14.88 11.14 -14.86
CA ALA A 135 13.74 11.95 -14.46
C ALA A 135 12.64 11.97 -15.53
N ARG A 136 13.02 12.11 -16.81
CA ARG A 136 12.11 12.00 -17.95
C ARG A 136 11.41 10.65 -18.01
N THR A 137 12.15 9.55 -17.87
CA THR A 137 11.59 8.20 -17.88
C THR A 137 10.59 8.00 -16.74
N VAL A 138 10.92 8.44 -15.52
CA VAL A 138 10.00 8.36 -14.37
C VAL A 138 8.73 9.16 -14.63
N ARG A 139 8.85 10.38 -15.18
CA ARG A 139 7.69 11.22 -15.54
C ARG A 139 6.81 10.55 -16.57
N GLN A 140 7.39 10.01 -17.64
CA GLN A 140 6.64 9.34 -18.71
C GLN A 140 5.92 8.09 -18.19
N VAL A 141 6.59 7.28 -17.38
CA VAL A 141 5.96 6.12 -16.73
C VAL A 141 4.81 6.56 -15.84
N ALA A 142 5.00 7.58 -15.00
CA ALA A 142 3.97 8.11 -14.13
C ALA A 142 2.77 8.69 -14.90
N GLN A 143 3.03 9.42 -16.00
CA GLN A 143 1.97 9.96 -16.85
C GLN A 143 1.11 8.84 -17.42
N VAL A 144 1.71 7.78 -17.97
CA VAL A 144 0.96 6.63 -18.49
C VAL A 144 0.13 5.95 -17.39
N ILE A 145 0.67 5.84 -16.18
CA ILE A 145 -0.10 5.31 -15.04
C ILE A 145 -1.31 6.20 -14.76
N VAL A 146 -1.11 7.51 -14.66
CA VAL A 146 -2.18 8.48 -14.37
C VAL A 146 -3.25 8.50 -15.46
N ASP A 147 -2.87 8.46 -16.73
CA ASP A 147 -3.81 8.41 -17.85
C ASP A 147 -4.71 7.17 -17.78
N ARG A 148 -4.11 6.01 -17.47
CA ARG A 148 -4.84 4.74 -17.31
C ARG A 148 -5.68 4.69 -16.03
N GLN A 149 -5.33 5.47 -15.01
CA GLN A 149 -6.01 5.52 -13.71
C GLN A 149 -6.83 6.81 -13.55
N SER A 150 -7.24 7.43 -14.65
CA SER A 150 -8.07 8.64 -14.63
C SER A 150 -9.38 8.44 -13.87
N ALA A 151 -10.04 7.29 -14.05
CA ALA A 151 -11.25 6.92 -13.30
C ALA A 151 -11.00 6.83 -11.78
N PHE A 152 -9.86 6.28 -11.36
CA PHE A 152 -9.47 6.24 -9.95
C PHE A 152 -9.30 7.65 -9.36
N LEU A 153 -8.74 8.59 -10.12
CA LEU A 153 -8.53 9.96 -9.65
C LEU A 153 -9.84 10.72 -9.48
N VAL A 154 -10.83 10.46 -10.34
CA VAL A 154 -12.14 11.11 -10.32
C VAL A 154 -13.08 10.41 -9.33
N ASP A 155 -13.40 9.14 -9.56
CA ASP A 155 -14.44 8.40 -8.83
C ASP A 155 -13.91 7.77 -7.54
N GLY A 156 -12.61 7.46 -7.49
CA GLY A 156 -11.92 6.98 -6.29
C GLY A 156 -11.44 5.53 -6.36
N PRO A 157 -11.07 4.95 -5.21
CA PRO A 157 -10.48 3.61 -5.12
C PRO A 157 -11.29 2.48 -5.76
N GLU A 158 -12.62 2.65 -5.85
CA GLU A 158 -13.52 1.67 -6.45
C GLU A 158 -13.40 1.59 -7.97
N ALA A 159 -12.88 2.64 -8.62
CA ALA A 159 -12.72 2.72 -10.06
C ALA A 159 -11.28 2.43 -10.54
N ILE A 160 -10.48 1.76 -9.69
CA ILE A 160 -9.10 1.39 -10.04
C ILE A 160 -9.07 0.31 -11.13
N VAL A 161 -8.33 0.57 -12.19
CA VAL A 161 -8.23 -0.34 -13.34
C VAL A 161 -7.01 -1.25 -13.18
N PRO A 162 -7.10 -2.57 -13.44
CA PRO A 162 -5.92 -3.43 -13.48
C PRO A 162 -4.88 -2.92 -14.48
N LEU A 163 -3.64 -2.75 -14.03
CA LEU A 163 -2.54 -2.26 -14.86
C LEU A 163 -1.30 -3.13 -14.70
N LYS A 164 -0.89 -3.77 -15.80
CA LYS A 164 0.34 -4.57 -15.85
C LYS A 164 1.52 -3.68 -16.22
N MET A 165 2.68 -3.92 -15.60
CA MET A 165 3.91 -3.20 -15.94
C MET A 165 4.30 -3.33 -17.42
N GLN A 166 3.99 -4.47 -18.06
CA GLN A 166 4.20 -4.66 -19.50
C GLN A 166 3.44 -3.64 -20.34
N GLN A 167 2.18 -3.35 -20.01
CA GLN A 167 1.36 -2.40 -20.77
C GLN A 167 1.97 -0.99 -20.72
N VAL A 168 2.54 -0.60 -19.58
CA VAL A 168 3.24 0.68 -19.44
C VAL A 168 4.57 0.66 -20.20
N ALA A 169 5.30 -0.45 -20.12
CA ALA A 169 6.57 -0.66 -20.82
C ALA A 169 6.41 -0.52 -22.34
N ASP A 170 5.35 -1.10 -22.90
CA ASP A 170 5.03 -1.05 -24.34
C ASP A 170 4.71 0.38 -24.81
N VAL A 171 3.98 1.15 -24.01
CA VAL A 171 3.62 2.56 -24.34
C VAL A 171 4.84 3.48 -24.26
N VAL A 172 5.69 3.30 -23.24
CA VAL A 172 6.89 4.13 -23.04
C VAL A 172 8.06 3.70 -23.94
N GLY A 173 8.03 2.47 -24.47
CA GLY A 173 9.10 1.92 -25.31
C GLY A 173 10.35 1.50 -24.51
N VAL A 174 10.16 1.05 -23.26
CA VAL A 174 11.24 0.59 -22.38
C VAL A 174 11.02 -0.85 -21.94
N HIS A 175 12.05 -1.50 -21.40
CA HIS A 175 11.90 -2.84 -20.84
C HIS A 175 11.10 -2.81 -19.51
N VAL A 176 10.37 -3.88 -19.20
CA VAL A 176 9.56 -4.01 -17.97
C VAL A 176 10.39 -3.78 -16.69
N THR A 177 11.64 -4.26 -16.67
CA THR A 177 12.54 -4.04 -15.53
C THR A 177 12.88 -2.56 -15.32
N THR A 178 12.91 -1.76 -16.39
CA THR A 178 13.08 -0.30 -16.32
C THR A 178 11.87 0.35 -15.66
N VAL A 179 10.65 -0.08 -16.02
CA VAL A 179 9.41 0.39 -15.36
C VAL A 179 9.42 0.03 -13.88
N SER A 180 9.71 -1.24 -13.54
CA SER A 180 9.74 -1.70 -12.14
C SER A 180 10.73 -0.91 -11.27
N ARG A 181 11.90 -0.56 -11.84
CA ARG A 181 12.91 0.29 -11.18
C ARG A 181 12.50 1.76 -11.12
N ALA A 182 11.81 2.27 -12.12
CA ALA A 182 11.38 3.67 -12.19
C ALA A 182 10.32 3.99 -11.12
N VAL A 183 9.44 3.04 -10.80
CA VAL A 183 8.32 3.23 -9.86
C VAL A 183 8.67 2.83 -8.42
N ASP A 184 9.82 2.20 -8.19
CA ASP A 184 10.20 1.72 -6.86
C ASP A 184 10.61 2.86 -5.94
N GLY A 185 10.04 2.89 -4.74
CA GLY A 185 10.26 3.96 -3.77
C GLY A 185 9.83 5.35 -4.24
N LYS A 186 8.99 5.44 -5.29
CA LYS A 186 8.47 6.68 -5.83
C LYS A 186 7.03 6.93 -5.43
N TRP A 187 6.77 8.14 -4.98
CA TRP A 187 5.46 8.55 -4.50
C TRP A 187 4.91 9.71 -5.34
N ILE A 188 3.61 9.67 -5.55
CA ILE A 188 2.88 10.65 -6.33
C ILE A 188 1.79 11.28 -5.46
N GLN A 189 1.79 12.61 -5.42
CA GLN A 189 0.73 13.40 -4.82
C GLN A 189 -0.42 13.50 -5.81
N THR A 190 -1.60 13.04 -5.39
CA THR A 190 -2.83 13.12 -6.18
C THR A 190 -3.86 13.97 -5.43
N PRO A 191 -4.96 14.40 -6.08
CA PRO A 191 -6.06 15.08 -5.40
C PRO A 191 -6.69 14.24 -4.27
N ARG A 192 -6.52 12.91 -4.32
CA ARG A 192 -7.06 11.99 -3.31
C ARG A 192 -6.06 11.60 -2.22
N GLY A 193 -4.85 12.15 -2.26
CA GLY A 193 -3.78 11.87 -1.30
C GLY A 193 -2.48 11.36 -1.93
N LEU A 194 -1.57 10.90 -1.08
CA LEU A 194 -0.24 10.44 -1.45
C LEU A 194 -0.23 8.93 -1.70
N PHE A 195 0.22 8.49 -2.89
CA PHE A 195 0.25 7.08 -3.27
C PHE A 195 1.62 6.67 -3.80
N ALA A 196 2.03 5.43 -3.52
CA ALA A 196 3.22 4.86 -4.13
C ALA A 196 2.92 4.50 -5.58
N LEU A 197 3.77 4.86 -6.56
CA LEU A 197 3.53 4.50 -7.97
C LEU A 197 3.37 2.99 -8.16
N ARG A 198 4.11 2.20 -7.36
CA ARG A 198 4.03 0.74 -7.38
C ARG A 198 2.62 0.21 -7.03
N SER A 199 1.83 0.91 -6.21
CA SER A 199 0.52 0.42 -5.78
C SER A 199 -0.52 0.38 -6.89
N PHE A 200 -0.34 1.17 -7.97
CA PHE A 200 -1.23 1.14 -9.14
C PHE A 200 -1.04 -0.12 -10.00
N PHE A 201 0.07 -0.85 -9.82
CA PHE A 201 0.30 -2.12 -10.50
C PHE A 201 -0.37 -3.25 -9.74
N GLY A 202 -1.67 -3.40 -9.97
CA GLY A 202 -2.48 -4.50 -9.47
C GLY A 202 -2.74 -5.53 -10.56
N GLY A 203 -2.76 -6.80 -10.16
CA GLY A 203 -3.49 -7.80 -10.95
C GLY A 203 -4.99 -7.52 -10.88
N GLY A 204 -5.73 -8.15 -11.79
CA GLY A 204 -7.17 -8.21 -11.74
C GLY A 204 -7.67 -9.60 -12.13
N THR A 205 -8.98 -9.75 -12.08
CA THR A 205 -9.71 -10.86 -12.69
C THR A 205 -10.75 -10.28 -13.64
N THR A 206 -11.10 -11.05 -14.66
CA THR A 206 -12.21 -10.68 -15.53
C THR A 206 -13.51 -11.12 -14.88
N THR A 207 -14.51 -10.24 -14.89
CA THR A 207 -15.86 -10.54 -14.42
C THR A 207 -16.60 -11.41 -15.43
N SER A 208 -17.74 -11.97 -15.02
CA SER A 208 -18.64 -12.68 -15.94
C SER A 208 -19.14 -11.81 -17.11
N GLY A 209 -19.17 -10.48 -16.94
CA GLY A 209 -19.54 -9.50 -17.98
C GLY A 209 -18.42 -9.17 -18.97
N GLY A 210 -17.19 -9.66 -18.75
CA GLY A 210 -16.03 -9.36 -19.59
C GLY A 210 -15.20 -8.15 -19.15
N ASP A 211 -15.62 -7.42 -18.11
CA ASP A 211 -14.88 -6.29 -17.57
C ASP A 211 -13.75 -6.75 -16.66
N ASP A 212 -12.56 -6.15 -16.80
CA ASP A 212 -11.40 -6.39 -15.96
C ASP A 212 -11.50 -5.63 -14.64
N VAL A 213 -11.50 -6.35 -13.52
CA VAL A 213 -11.65 -5.79 -12.17
C VAL A 213 -10.40 -6.05 -11.33
N ALA A 214 -9.93 -5.00 -10.64
CA ALA A 214 -8.76 -5.09 -9.80
C ALA A 214 -9.01 -5.91 -8.51
N TRP A 215 -7.97 -6.61 -8.05
CA TRP A 215 -8.02 -7.35 -6.79
C TRP A 215 -8.32 -6.47 -5.57
N GLU A 216 -7.99 -5.17 -5.62
CA GLU A 216 -8.34 -4.22 -4.56
C GLU A 216 -9.85 -4.02 -4.44
N ILE A 217 -10.57 -3.91 -5.57
CA ILE A 217 -12.03 -3.76 -5.58
C ILE A 217 -12.70 -4.99 -4.97
N ILE A 218 -12.23 -6.19 -5.33
CA ILE A 218 -12.73 -7.44 -4.76
C ILE A 218 -12.52 -7.49 -3.24
N ARG A 219 -11.36 -7.00 -2.75
CA ARG A 219 -11.10 -6.91 -1.31
C ARG A 219 -12.04 -5.92 -0.62
N LEU A 220 -12.28 -4.76 -1.22
CA LEU A 220 -13.22 -3.77 -0.69
C LEU A 220 -14.64 -4.33 -0.64
N LYS A 221 -15.13 -4.97 -1.71
CA LYS A 221 -16.45 -5.62 -1.74
C LYS A 221 -16.57 -6.77 -0.74
N MET A 222 -15.54 -7.60 -0.63
CA MET A 222 -15.52 -8.68 0.36
C MET A 222 -15.55 -8.13 1.79
N LYS A 223 -14.83 -7.03 2.06
CA LYS A 223 -14.88 -6.35 3.36
C LYS A 223 -16.28 -5.79 3.63
N ASP A 224 -16.88 -5.10 2.66
CA ASP A 224 -18.24 -4.56 2.77
C ASP A 224 -19.30 -5.65 3.05
N ILE A 225 -19.20 -6.81 2.40
CA ILE A 225 -20.08 -7.96 2.68
C ILE A 225 -19.91 -8.46 4.12
N ILE A 226 -18.67 -8.51 4.62
CA ILE A 226 -18.37 -8.98 5.98
C ILE A 226 -18.79 -7.95 7.03
N ASP A 227 -18.57 -6.66 6.76
CA ASP A 227 -18.94 -5.58 7.68
C ASP A 227 -20.46 -5.48 7.85
N ASN A 228 -21.24 -5.85 6.81
CA ASN A 228 -22.70 -5.89 6.83
C ASN A 228 -23.28 -7.31 7.12
N GLU A 229 -22.47 -8.28 7.55
CA GLU A 229 -22.96 -9.63 7.81
C GLU A 229 -23.75 -9.74 9.12
N ASP A 230 -24.64 -10.73 9.21
CA ASP A 230 -25.25 -11.11 10.48
C ASP A 230 -24.18 -11.76 11.38
N LYS A 231 -23.74 -11.02 12.41
CA LYS A 231 -22.70 -11.47 13.33
C LYS A 231 -23.09 -12.66 14.20
N SER A 232 -24.40 -12.95 14.34
CA SER A 232 -24.85 -14.18 15.00
C SER A 232 -24.59 -15.43 14.13
N ARG A 233 -24.54 -15.24 12.81
CA ARG A 233 -24.33 -16.28 11.78
C ARG A 233 -23.38 -15.78 10.68
N PRO A 234 -22.11 -15.53 11.00
CA PRO A 234 -21.14 -14.95 10.08
C PRO A 234 -20.92 -15.86 8.85
N LEU A 235 -20.70 -15.23 7.71
CA LEU A 235 -20.56 -15.91 6.43
C LEU A 235 -19.28 -16.75 6.40
N SER A 236 -19.41 -18.01 6.00
CA SER A 236 -18.26 -18.88 5.75
C SER A 236 -17.50 -18.44 4.51
N ASP A 237 -16.25 -18.89 4.36
CA ASP A 237 -15.48 -18.61 3.14
C ASP A 237 -16.19 -19.13 1.88
N ASP A 238 -16.99 -20.20 1.98
CA ASP A 238 -17.82 -20.70 0.86
C ASP A 238 -19.02 -19.76 0.59
N ALA A 239 -19.71 -19.28 1.63
CA ALA A 239 -20.82 -18.34 1.47
C ALA A 239 -20.35 -16.97 0.94
N LEU A 240 -19.12 -16.54 1.27
CA LEU A 240 -18.50 -15.36 0.69
C LEU A 240 -18.19 -15.54 -0.81
N VAL A 241 -17.81 -16.74 -1.24
CA VAL A 241 -17.68 -17.05 -2.68
C VAL A 241 -19.02 -16.88 -3.38
N ASP A 242 -20.09 -17.43 -2.80
CA ASP A 242 -21.43 -17.35 -3.39
C ASP A 242 -21.93 -15.90 -3.45
N ALA A 243 -21.72 -15.11 -2.40
CA ALA A 243 -22.09 -13.70 -2.35
C ALA A 243 -21.32 -12.85 -3.40
N LEU A 244 -20.02 -13.10 -3.56
CA LEU A 244 -19.20 -12.44 -4.58
C LEU A 244 -19.58 -12.90 -6.01
N SER A 245 -19.92 -14.18 -6.17
CA SER A 245 -20.41 -14.75 -7.43
C SER A 245 -21.73 -14.11 -7.87
N ALA A 246 -22.64 -13.85 -6.93
CA ALA A 246 -23.89 -13.14 -7.18
C ALA A 246 -23.67 -11.68 -7.65
N GLN A 247 -22.54 -11.07 -7.28
CA GLN A 247 -22.11 -9.75 -7.78
C GLN A 247 -21.29 -9.83 -9.08
N GLY A 248 -21.16 -11.01 -9.68
CA GLY A 248 -20.47 -11.22 -10.96
C GLY A 248 -18.98 -11.60 -10.84
N PHE A 249 -18.45 -11.79 -9.62
CA PHE A 249 -17.06 -12.14 -9.36
C PHE A 249 -16.87 -13.65 -9.16
N GLN A 250 -16.36 -14.34 -10.18
CA GLN A 250 -16.08 -15.77 -10.12
C GLN A 250 -14.73 -16.02 -9.44
N LEU A 251 -14.75 -16.51 -8.19
CA LEU A 251 -13.56 -16.69 -7.37
C LEU A 251 -13.52 -18.08 -6.74
N ALA A 252 -12.32 -18.66 -6.65
CA ALA A 252 -12.12 -19.88 -5.89
C ALA A 252 -12.08 -19.60 -4.38
N ARG A 253 -12.59 -20.52 -3.56
CA ARG A 253 -12.54 -20.44 -2.09
C ARG A 253 -11.16 -20.10 -1.53
N ARG A 254 -10.11 -20.77 -2.03
CA ARG A 254 -8.71 -20.52 -1.58
C ARG A 254 -8.28 -19.06 -1.78
N THR A 255 -8.79 -18.42 -2.84
CA THR A 255 -8.52 -17.01 -3.16
C THR A 255 -9.21 -16.10 -2.16
N VAL A 256 -10.48 -16.37 -1.84
CA VAL A 256 -11.24 -15.64 -0.80
C VAL A 256 -10.56 -15.77 0.57
N THR A 257 -10.21 -16.99 0.99
CA THR A 257 -9.49 -17.22 2.26
C THR A 257 -8.17 -16.43 2.34
N LYS A 258 -7.38 -16.45 1.26
CA LYS A 258 -6.10 -15.73 1.18
C LYS A 258 -6.29 -14.22 1.32
N TYR A 259 -7.29 -13.65 0.64
CA TYR A 259 -7.56 -12.22 0.73
C TYR A 259 -8.13 -11.82 2.08
N ARG A 260 -9.02 -12.63 2.67
CA ARG A 260 -9.55 -12.42 4.01
C ARG A 260 -8.43 -12.35 5.05
N GLN A 261 -7.49 -13.29 5.00
CA GLN A 261 -6.32 -13.30 5.89
C GLN A 261 -5.43 -12.05 5.71
N ARG A 262 -5.27 -11.55 4.48
CA ARG A 262 -4.50 -10.32 4.21
C ARG A 262 -5.18 -9.05 4.74
N LEU A 263 -6.50 -9.06 4.90
CA LEU A 263 -7.25 -7.98 5.52
C LEU A 263 -7.31 -8.13 7.05
N ASP A 264 -6.60 -9.11 7.61
CA ASP A 264 -6.63 -9.46 9.04
C ASP A 264 -8.05 -9.77 9.57
N ILE A 265 -8.93 -10.22 8.66
CA ILE A 265 -10.31 -10.56 9.01
C ILE A 265 -10.33 -12.01 9.56
N PRO A 266 -10.83 -12.24 10.79
CA PRO A 266 -10.87 -13.58 11.39
C PRO A 266 -11.75 -14.56 10.60
N SER A 267 -11.64 -15.86 10.89
CA SER A 267 -12.54 -16.87 10.30
C SER A 267 -13.99 -16.66 10.76
N SER A 268 -14.97 -17.17 10.01
CA SER A 268 -16.40 -17.04 10.38
C SER A 268 -16.67 -17.47 11.82
N ARG A 269 -16.06 -18.58 12.28
CA ARG A 269 -16.17 -19.03 13.67
C ARG A 269 -15.70 -18.00 14.69
N GLN A 270 -14.62 -17.28 14.38
CA GLN A 270 -14.06 -16.26 15.26
C GLN A 270 -14.87 -14.96 15.25
N ARG A 271 -15.56 -14.66 14.15
CA ARG A 271 -16.41 -13.46 14.02
C ARG A 271 -17.80 -13.61 14.64
N ARG A 272 -18.15 -14.81 15.11
CA ARG A 272 -19.48 -15.09 15.67
C ARG A 272 -19.67 -14.42 17.02
N GLU A 273 -20.67 -13.57 17.14
CA GLU A 273 -21.15 -13.05 18.42
C GLU A 273 -22.17 -14.06 19.01
N TYR A 274 -22.05 -14.34 20.31
CA TYR A 274 -22.88 -15.33 21.05
C TYR A 274 -23.89 -14.63 21.94
#